data_AF-A0A2B4SHE2-F1
#
_entry.id   AF-A0A2B4SHE2-F1
#
_cell.length_a   1.000
_cell.length_b   1.000
_cell.length_c   1.000
_cell.angle_alpha   90.00
_cell.angle_beta   90.00
_cell.angle_gamma   90.00
#
_symmetry.space_group_name_H-M   'P 1'
#
loop_
_entity.id
_entity.type
_entity.pdbx_description
1 polymer ?
#
loop_
_entity_poly.entity_id
_entity_poly.type
_entity_poly.pdbx_seq_one_letter_code
_entity_poly.pdbx_strand_id
1 'polypeptide(L)'
;MASTTASSKNETISPPFSIMKYQYPPVFKDFLIHFVQSLNSSNRAAFAFYCQGLIPGSMLDGNMATDAELFALIKFLLSSNELSFTNMSLLKEFLSSIGRHDLLQELRKVKLRISVGLILEDYLKFRSVDGFPQNTALKPAENHADIVNLLLSTGAENRDQITQVLRQFKSLCSNRNFLKKFTNVALLDSQLSWPMVTSSLVIIGELYAFFTLHSRSFEEGSYVYWFSKTKASELLSDWIFENGGLKVYREFIEEKQVATISGLVPSSLRESLKENVYLLGIRMSVPSRN
;
A
#
# COMPACT_ATOMS: atom_id res chain seq x y z
N MET A 1 -17.55 58.90 5.08
CA MET A 1 -16.78 58.05 4.14
C MET A 1 -15.96 57.07 4.95
N ALA A 2 -16.04 55.79 4.56
CA ALA A 2 -15.24 54.59 4.86
C ALA A 2 -14.27 54.61 6.08
N SER A 3 -14.49 53.76 7.09
CA SER A 3 -14.07 52.34 7.19
C SER A 3 -12.58 52.13 7.49
N THR A 4 -12.28 51.61 8.68
CA THR A 4 -11.41 50.43 8.82
C THR A 4 -11.61 49.79 10.19
N THR A 5 -12.59 48.90 10.27
CA THR A 5 -12.68 47.87 11.29
C THR A 5 -11.53 46.88 11.07
N ALA A 6 -10.65 46.78 12.05
CA ALA A 6 -9.66 45.72 12.12
C ALA A 6 -10.39 44.38 12.37
N SER A 7 -10.64 43.64 11.29
CA SER A 7 -11.05 42.24 11.37
C SER A 7 -9.78 41.39 11.38
N SER A 8 -9.29 41.06 12.58
CA SER A 8 -8.37 39.94 12.76
C SER A 8 -9.13 38.67 12.39
N LYS A 9 -8.96 38.20 11.15
CA LYS A 9 -9.34 36.84 10.79
C LYS A 9 -8.43 35.91 11.59
N ASN A 10 -8.95 35.43 12.71
CA ASN A 10 -8.52 34.19 13.32
C ASN A 10 -8.68 33.11 12.25
N GLU A 11 -7.59 32.78 11.56
CA GLU A 11 -7.51 31.53 10.81
C GLU A 11 -7.79 30.42 11.81
N THR A 12 -8.99 29.87 11.66
CA THR A 12 -9.44 28.70 12.39
C THR A 12 -8.50 27.58 11.97
N ILE A 13 -7.53 27.32 12.84
CA ILE A 13 -6.69 26.12 12.81
C ILE A 13 -7.65 24.95 12.66
N SER A 14 -7.63 24.34 11.47
CA SER A 14 -8.42 23.14 11.19
C SER A 14 -8.11 22.11 12.27
N PRO A 15 -9.12 21.37 12.76
CA PRO A 15 -8.92 20.46 13.89
C PRO A 15 -7.83 19.42 13.56
N PRO A 16 -7.10 18.92 14.57
CA PRO A 16 -6.03 17.95 14.35
C PRO A 16 -6.61 16.76 13.58
N PHE A 17 -5.90 16.36 12.52
CA PHE A 17 -6.22 15.19 11.71
C PHE A 17 -6.53 14.00 12.65
N SER A 18 -7.68 13.37 12.45
CA SER A 18 -8.13 12.28 13.32
C SER A 18 -7.30 11.03 13.03
N ILE A 19 -6.41 10.71 13.98
CA ILE A 19 -5.59 9.50 14.08
C ILE A 19 -6.37 8.19 13.77
N MET A 20 -7.69 8.20 13.93
CA MET A 20 -8.55 7.02 13.69
C MET A 20 -8.90 6.78 12.21
N LYS A 21 -8.76 7.77 11.32
CA LYS A 21 -9.27 7.65 9.94
C LYS A 21 -8.53 6.59 9.13
N TYR A 22 -7.24 6.40 9.41
CA TYR A 22 -6.34 5.53 8.65
C TYR A 22 -5.99 4.20 9.36
N GLN A 23 -6.64 3.90 10.49
CA GLN A 23 -6.29 2.78 11.37
C GLN A 23 -6.25 1.41 10.67
N TYR A 24 -7.07 1.21 9.64
CA TYR A 24 -7.06 -0.03 8.85
C TYR A 24 -7.13 0.28 7.35
N PRO A 25 -6.28 -0.34 6.51
CA PRO A 25 -6.37 -0.24 5.06
C PRO A 25 -7.75 -0.64 4.54
N PRO A 26 -8.33 0.03 3.53
CA PRO A 26 -9.66 -0.29 3.03
C PRO A 26 -9.80 -1.74 2.57
N VAL A 27 -8.78 -2.28 1.89
CA VAL A 27 -8.77 -3.68 1.43
C VAL A 27 -8.88 -4.70 2.56
N PHE A 28 -8.37 -4.37 3.76
CA PHE A 28 -8.52 -5.21 4.94
C PHE A 28 -9.95 -5.15 5.48
N LYS A 29 -10.53 -3.94 5.56
CA LYS A 29 -11.92 -3.76 5.98
C LYS A 29 -12.88 -4.49 5.04
N ASP A 30 -12.68 -4.34 3.73
CA ASP A 30 -13.50 -4.98 2.70
C ASP A 30 -13.43 -6.50 2.81
N PHE A 31 -12.22 -7.04 3.07
CA PHE A 31 -12.05 -8.47 3.34
C PHE A 31 -12.80 -8.93 4.60
N LEU A 32 -12.71 -8.20 5.72
CA LEU A 32 -13.42 -8.58 6.95
C LEU A 32 -14.94 -8.57 6.76
N ILE A 33 -15.46 -7.61 5.98
CA ILE A 33 -16.88 -7.56 5.62
C ILE A 33 -17.26 -8.81 4.82
N HIS A 34 -16.49 -9.13 3.77
CA HIS A 34 -16.76 -10.29 2.94
C HIS A 34 -16.62 -11.60 3.71
N PHE A 35 -15.62 -11.71 4.59
CA PHE A 35 -15.43 -12.83 5.50
C PHE A 35 -16.70 -13.09 6.32
N VAL A 36 -17.22 -12.07 7.01
CA VAL A 36 -18.45 -12.17 7.82
C VAL A 36 -19.63 -12.65 6.99
N GLN A 37 -19.85 -12.00 5.85
CA GLN A 37 -20.98 -12.30 4.96
C GLN A 37 -20.89 -13.70 4.34
N SER A 38 -19.69 -14.25 4.22
CA SER A 38 -19.44 -15.53 3.56
C SER A 38 -19.47 -16.74 4.48
N LEU A 39 -19.48 -16.57 5.80
CA LEU A 39 -19.56 -17.69 6.75
C LEU A 39 -21.01 -18.11 7.00
N ASN A 40 -21.32 -19.39 6.81
CA ASN A 40 -22.57 -20.00 7.25
C ASN A 40 -22.57 -20.22 8.77
N SER A 41 -23.73 -20.59 9.34
CA SER A 41 -23.88 -20.79 10.79
C SER A 41 -22.87 -21.76 11.41
N SER A 42 -22.57 -22.87 10.72
CA SER A 42 -21.57 -23.86 11.19
C SER A 42 -20.17 -23.26 11.24
N ASN A 43 -19.76 -22.50 10.22
CA ASN A 43 -18.46 -21.84 10.18
C ASN A 43 -18.34 -20.75 11.24
N ARG A 44 -19.44 -20.04 11.52
CA ARG A 44 -19.48 -19.00 12.57
C ARG A 44 -19.31 -19.61 13.96
N ALA A 45 -20.02 -20.70 14.24
CA ALA A 45 -19.85 -21.44 15.49
C ALA A 45 -18.41 -21.98 15.63
N ALA A 46 -17.85 -22.53 14.55
CA ALA A 46 -16.46 -22.97 14.53
C ALA A 46 -15.47 -21.82 14.78
N PHE A 47 -15.73 -20.62 14.23
CA PHE A 47 -14.90 -19.45 14.48
C PHE A 47 -14.96 -19.01 15.95
N ALA A 48 -16.15 -19.00 16.54
CA ALA A 48 -16.35 -18.69 17.96
C ALA A 48 -15.54 -19.65 18.84
N PHE A 49 -15.63 -20.95 18.56
CA PHE A 49 -14.86 -21.98 19.25
C PHE A 49 -13.35 -21.79 19.04
N TYR A 50 -12.91 -21.47 17.82
CA TYR A 50 -11.50 -21.21 17.52
C TYR A 50 -10.94 -20.03 18.32
N CYS A 51 -11.78 -19.02 18.62
CA CYS A 51 -11.39 -17.86 19.41
C CYS A 51 -11.41 -18.12 20.93
N GLN A 52 -11.80 -19.31 21.39
CA GLN A 52 -11.86 -19.64 22.81
C GLN A 52 -10.45 -19.55 23.43
N GLY A 53 -10.35 -18.83 24.54
CA GLY A 53 -9.06 -18.59 25.23
C GLY A 53 -8.28 -17.38 24.71
N LEU A 54 -8.65 -16.82 23.54
CA LEU A 54 -8.10 -15.54 23.05
C LEU A 54 -8.92 -14.33 23.53
N ILE A 55 -10.18 -14.56 23.91
CA ILE A 55 -11.10 -13.51 24.33
C ILE A 55 -11.92 -13.94 25.57
N PRO A 56 -12.50 -12.99 26.32
CA PRO A 56 -13.40 -13.30 27.43
C PRO A 56 -14.59 -14.16 26.97
N GLY A 57 -14.94 -15.17 27.76
CA GLY A 57 -16.07 -16.08 27.46
C GLY A 57 -17.40 -15.36 27.26
N SER A 58 -17.61 -14.20 27.92
CA SER A 58 -18.80 -13.37 27.74
C SER A 58 -19.01 -12.84 26.32
N MET A 59 -17.95 -12.81 25.50
CA MET A 59 -18.03 -12.46 24.07
C MET A 59 -18.38 -13.67 23.18
N LEU A 60 -18.39 -14.88 23.76
CA LEU A 60 -18.68 -16.17 23.10
C LEU A 60 -20.01 -16.78 23.56
N ASP A 61 -20.70 -16.18 24.53
CA ASP A 61 -21.98 -16.67 25.06
C ASP A 61 -23.14 -16.63 24.04
N GLY A 62 -22.98 -15.90 22.93
CA GLY A 62 -23.92 -15.85 21.81
C GLY A 62 -23.74 -17.00 20.82
N ASN A 63 -24.80 -17.34 20.07
CA ASN A 63 -24.76 -18.42 19.07
C ASN A 63 -24.10 -18.00 17.74
N MET A 64 -23.58 -16.77 17.64
CA MET A 64 -23.00 -16.16 16.42
C MET A 64 -23.92 -16.27 15.19
N ALA A 65 -25.24 -16.20 15.40
CA ALA A 65 -26.21 -16.36 14.32
C ALA A 65 -26.27 -15.13 13.40
N THR A 66 -25.84 -13.96 13.88
CA THR A 66 -25.96 -12.69 13.14
C THR A 66 -24.60 -12.12 12.72
N ASP A 67 -24.60 -11.32 11.65
CA ASP A 67 -23.39 -10.58 11.22
C ASP A 67 -22.91 -9.63 12.32
N ALA A 68 -23.84 -9.04 13.06
CA ALA A 68 -23.53 -8.09 14.13
C ALA A 68 -22.72 -8.72 15.26
N GLU A 69 -23.08 -9.94 15.69
CA GLU A 69 -22.34 -10.70 16.70
C GLU A 69 -20.93 -11.04 16.21
N LEU A 70 -20.81 -11.52 14.97
CA LEU A 70 -19.51 -11.85 14.39
C LEU A 70 -18.63 -10.60 14.20
N PHE A 71 -19.21 -9.46 13.81
CA PHE A 71 -18.49 -8.18 13.77
C PHE A 71 -18.06 -7.71 15.16
N ALA A 72 -18.87 -7.92 16.20
CA ALA A 72 -18.49 -7.60 17.58
C ALA A 72 -17.27 -8.41 18.02
N LEU A 73 -17.26 -9.72 17.71
CA LEU A 73 -16.12 -10.60 17.92
C LEU A 73 -14.87 -10.10 17.18
N ILE A 74 -14.98 -9.80 15.88
CA ILE A 74 -13.85 -9.25 15.09
C ILE A 74 -13.34 -7.95 15.68
N LYS A 75 -14.22 -7.03 16.07
CA LYS A 75 -13.81 -5.76 16.73
C LYS A 75 -13.03 -6.03 18.01
N PHE A 76 -13.43 -7.02 18.80
CA PHE A 76 -12.70 -7.41 19.99
C PHE A 76 -11.30 -7.95 19.66
N LEU A 77 -11.20 -8.85 18.68
CA LEU A 77 -9.91 -9.40 18.21
C LEU A 77 -8.98 -8.28 17.71
N LEU A 78 -9.53 -7.29 17.00
CA LEU A 78 -8.78 -6.10 16.57
C LEU A 78 -8.31 -5.24 17.76
N SER A 79 -9.16 -5.08 18.77
CA SER A 79 -8.87 -4.23 19.94
C SER A 79 -7.90 -4.89 20.92
N SER A 80 -7.89 -6.23 20.96
CA SER A 80 -6.95 -7.05 21.75
C SER A 80 -5.64 -7.36 21.00
N ASN A 81 -5.50 -6.88 19.75
CA ASN A 81 -4.33 -7.12 18.89
C ASN A 81 -4.10 -8.61 18.53
N GLU A 82 -5.09 -9.47 18.77
CA GLU A 82 -5.13 -10.87 18.27
C GLU A 82 -5.32 -10.92 16.75
N LEU A 83 -5.88 -9.85 16.19
CA LEU A 83 -6.01 -9.64 14.75
C LEU A 83 -5.54 -8.23 14.39
N SER A 84 -4.75 -8.11 13.33
CA SER A 84 -4.41 -6.81 12.75
C SER A 84 -4.17 -6.92 11.26
N PHE A 85 -4.03 -5.78 10.57
CA PHE A 85 -3.73 -5.82 9.13
C PHE A 85 -2.29 -6.27 8.83
N THR A 86 -1.41 -6.30 9.84
CA THR A 86 -0.05 -6.83 9.74
C THR A 86 0.06 -8.27 10.26
N ASN A 87 -0.84 -8.68 11.16
CA ASN A 87 -0.97 -10.04 11.68
C ASN A 87 -2.35 -10.64 11.38
N MET A 88 -2.41 -11.43 10.32
CA MET A 88 -3.61 -12.17 9.89
C MET A 88 -3.49 -13.69 10.11
N SER A 89 -2.60 -14.13 10.99
CA SER A 89 -2.34 -15.56 11.25
C SER A 89 -3.60 -16.29 11.73
N LEU A 90 -4.32 -15.71 12.70
CA LEU A 90 -5.57 -16.24 13.23
C LEU A 90 -6.57 -16.57 12.11
N LEU A 91 -6.84 -15.61 11.22
CA LEU A 91 -7.76 -15.83 10.10
C LEU A 91 -7.23 -16.86 9.10
N LYS A 92 -5.93 -16.86 8.83
CA LYS A 92 -5.30 -17.82 7.92
C LYS A 92 -5.45 -19.26 8.43
N GLU A 93 -5.15 -19.48 9.70
CA GLU A 93 -5.20 -20.80 10.33
C GLU A 93 -6.64 -21.30 10.43
N PHE A 94 -7.55 -20.44 10.89
CA PHE A 94 -8.98 -20.76 10.95
C PHE A 94 -9.54 -21.12 9.57
N LEU A 95 -9.33 -20.28 8.54
CA LEU A 95 -9.84 -20.56 7.20
C LEU A 95 -9.26 -21.86 6.62
N SER A 96 -8.01 -22.17 6.95
CA SER A 96 -7.38 -23.44 6.60
C SER A 96 -8.03 -24.63 7.33
N SER A 97 -8.37 -24.49 8.61
CA SER A 97 -8.95 -25.59 9.40
C SER A 97 -10.37 -25.94 8.96
N ILE A 98 -11.15 -24.95 8.48
CA ILE A 98 -12.51 -25.18 7.97
C ILE A 98 -12.58 -25.41 6.46
N GLY A 99 -11.43 -25.50 5.77
CA GLY A 99 -11.37 -25.77 4.33
C GLY A 99 -11.91 -24.65 3.42
N ARG A 100 -11.97 -23.40 3.89
CA ARG A 100 -12.41 -22.24 3.09
C ARG A 100 -11.27 -21.68 2.24
N HIS A 101 -10.89 -22.47 1.23
CA HIS A 101 -9.78 -22.16 0.32
C HIS A 101 -10.00 -20.87 -0.49
N ASP A 102 -11.25 -20.56 -0.82
CA ASP A 102 -11.67 -19.33 -1.48
C ASP A 102 -11.29 -18.08 -0.65
N LEU A 103 -11.76 -18.02 0.60
CA LEU A 103 -11.43 -16.91 1.52
C LEU A 103 -9.94 -16.91 1.88
N LEU A 104 -9.30 -18.08 1.95
CA LEU A 104 -7.86 -18.17 2.21
C LEU A 104 -7.04 -17.58 1.05
N GLN A 105 -7.46 -17.78 -0.19
CA GLN A 105 -6.82 -17.19 -1.37
C GLN A 105 -7.00 -15.67 -1.37
N GLU A 106 -8.21 -15.18 -1.08
CA GLU A 106 -8.47 -13.75 -0.95
C GLU A 106 -7.65 -13.11 0.18
N LEU A 107 -7.56 -13.75 1.34
CA LEU A 107 -6.74 -13.28 2.46
C LEU A 107 -5.27 -13.12 2.05
N ARG A 108 -4.73 -14.07 1.27
CA ARG A 108 -3.36 -13.99 0.75
C ARG A 108 -3.17 -12.82 -0.20
N LYS A 109 -4.13 -12.56 -1.10
CA LYS A 109 -4.10 -11.39 -2.00
C LYS A 109 -4.15 -10.08 -1.22
N VAL A 110 -5.02 -9.98 -0.20
CA VAL A 110 -5.13 -8.80 0.67
C VAL A 110 -3.83 -8.57 1.44
N LYS A 111 -3.27 -9.63 2.04
CA LYS A 111 -1.97 -9.55 2.73
C LYS A 111 -0.86 -9.06 1.81
N LEU A 112 -0.83 -9.53 0.56
CA LEU A 112 0.15 -9.08 -0.42
C LEU A 112 -0.05 -7.61 -0.80
N ARG A 113 -1.29 -7.18 -1.07
CA ARG A 113 -1.61 -5.76 -1.37
C ARG A 113 -1.15 -4.83 -0.26
N ILE A 114 -1.38 -5.22 0.99
CA ILE A 114 -0.90 -4.48 2.17
C ILE A 114 0.63 -4.47 2.23
N SER A 115 1.27 -5.61 1.98
CA SER A 115 2.75 -5.71 1.99
C SER A 115 3.39 -4.82 0.93
N VAL A 116 2.82 -4.75 -0.28
CA VAL A 116 3.28 -3.82 -1.33
C VAL A 116 3.08 -2.36 -0.92
N GLY A 117 1.96 -2.05 -0.26
CA GLY A 117 1.74 -0.73 0.34
C GLY A 117 2.78 -0.38 1.42
N LEU A 118 3.15 -1.34 2.27
CA LEU A 118 4.18 -1.15 3.31
C LEU A 118 5.56 -0.93 2.68
N ILE A 119 5.90 -1.67 1.62
CA ILE A 119 7.15 -1.46 0.86
C ILE A 119 7.23 -0.03 0.32
N LEU A 120 6.14 0.50 -0.24
CA LEU A 120 6.08 1.88 -0.73
C LEU A 120 6.18 2.91 0.40
N GLU A 121 5.55 2.64 1.54
CA GLU A 121 5.65 3.49 2.71
C GLU A 121 7.07 3.54 3.26
N ASP A 122 7.74 2.40 3.37
CA ASP A 122 9.15 2.32 3.78
C ASP A 122 10.06 3.03 2.76
N TYR A 123 9.84 2.82 1.46
CA TYR A 123 10.54 3.57 0.41
C TYR A 123 10.46 5.09 0.64
N LEU A 124 9.26 5.60 0.91
CA LEU A 124 9.03 7.02 1.17
C LEU A 124 9.69 7.51 2.46
N LYS A 125 9.68 6.70 3.53
CA LYS A 125 10.34 7.00 4.82
C LYS A 125 11.86 7.11 4.67
N PHE A 126 12.49 6.25 3.86
CA PHE A 126 13.94 6.17 3.72
C PHE A 126 14.52 6.95 2.54
N ARG A 127 13.68 7.39 1.60
CA ARG A 127 14.09 8.25 0.48
C ARG A 127 14.67 9.57 1.02
N SER A 128 15.89 9.90 0.61
CA SER A 128 16.51 11.20 0.92
C SER A 128 15.77 12.34 0.23
N VAL A 129 15.42 13.40 0.96
CA VAL A 129 15.00 14.68 0.39
C VAL A 129 16.20 15.62 0.46
N ASP A 130 16.63 16.17 -0.69
CA ASP A 130 17.73 17.14 -0.80
C ASP A 130 19.09 16.70 -0.22
N GLY A 131 19.42 15.41 -0.32
CA GLY A 131 20.72 14.88 0.13
C GLY A 131 20.85 14.71 1.64
N PHE A 132 19.81 15.04 2.42
CA PHE A 132 19.74 14.74 3.84
C PHE A 132 18.84 13.50 4.05
N PRO A 133 19.38 12.43 4.66
CA PRO A 133 18.56 11.29 5.06
C PRO A 133 17.56 11.75 6.12
N GLN A 134 16.26 11.48 5.92
CA GLN A 134 15.24 11.86 6.90
C GLN A 134 15.34 11.10 8.23
N ASN A 135 16.03 9.94 8.26
CA ASN A 135 16.38 9.22 9.47
C ASN A 135 17.42 8.12 9.15
N THR A 136 18.72 8.39 9.32
CA THR A 136 19.79 7.37 9.19
C THR A 136 19.77 6.30 10.29
N ALA A 137 18.98 6.50 11.36
CA ALA A 137 18.95 5.61 12.52
C ALA A 137 17.92 4.47 12.41
N LEU A 138 16.98 4.51 11.46
CA LEU A 138 16.06 3.41 11.22
C LEU A 138 16.50 2.59 10.02
N LYS A 139 16.50 1.27 10.16
CA LYS A 139 16.53 0.34 9.03
C LYS A 139 15.09 0.05 8.61
N PRO A 140 14.83 -0.23 7.32
CA PRO A 140 13.55 -0.80 6.92
C PRO A 140 13.26 -2.04 7.75
N ALA A 141 11.97 -2.34 7.98
CA ALA A 141 11.60 -3.58 8.65
C ALA A 141 12.26 -4.77 7.92
N GLU A 142 12.88 -5.68 8.68
CA GLU A 142 13.71 -6.78 8.14
C GLU A 142 13.00 -7.56 7.03
N ASN A 143 11.68 -7.68 7.11
CA ASN A 143 10.86 -8.42 6.15
C ASN A 143 10.84 -7.85 4.72
N HIS A 144 11.22 -6.59 4.51
CA HIS A 144 11.14 -5.90 3.20
C HIS A 144 12.40 -5.12 2.81
N ALA A 145 13.45 -5.15 3.63
CA ALA A 145 14.63 -4.29 3.47
C ALA A 145 15.30 -4.42 2.10
N ASP A 146 15.46 -5.63 1.57
CA ASP A 146 16.13 -5.84 0.28
C ASP A 146 15.37 -5.22 -0.88
N ILE A 147 14.04 -5.33 -0.85
CA ILE A 147 13.14 -4.72 -1.85
C ILE A 147 13.23 -3.20 -1.75
N VAL A 148 13.12 -2.65 -0.55
CA VAL A 148 13.21 -1.20 -0.32
C VAL A 148 14.56 -0.66 -0.78
N ASN A 149 15.66 -1.34 -0.46
CA ASN A 149 17.01 -0.97 -0.90
C ASN A 149 17.13 -0.96 -2.43
N LEU A 150 16.60 -1.97 -3.11
CA LEU A 150 16.59 -1.98 -4.58
C LEU A 150 15.81 -0.78 -5.14
N LEU A 151 14.64 -0.47 -4.56
CA LEU A 151 13.84 0.68 -5.00
C LEU A 151 14.60 1.99 -4.79
N LEU A 152 15.26 2.17 -3.64
CA LEU A 152 16.05 3.36 -3.33
C LEU A 152 17.23 3.53 -4.31
N SER A 153 18.00 2.48 -4.57
CA SER A 153 19.08 2.52 -5.55
C SER A 153 18.57 2.81 -6.96
N THR A 154 17.47 2.17 -7.36
CA THR A 154 16.83 2.41 -8.66
C THR A 154 16.35 3.85 -8.81
N GLY A 155 15.74 4.43 -7.77
CA GLY A 155 15.32 5.82 -7.75
C GLY A 155 16.50 6.80 -7.80
N ALA A 156 17.57 6.51 -7.06
CA ALA A 156 18.77 7.35 -7.01
C ALA A 156 19.51 7.40 -8.37
N GLU A 157 19.73 6.25 -9.00
CA GLU A 157 20.46 6.15 -10.27
C GLU A 157 19.68 6.72 -11.47
N ASN A 158 18.35 6.82 -11.36
CA ASN A 158 17.48 7.30 -12.43
C ASN A 158 16.80 8.64 -12.09
N ARG A 159 17.35 9.37 -11.11
CA ARG A 159 16.78 10.62 -10.58
C ARG A 159 16.44 11.63 -11.66
N ASP A 160 17.31 11.84 -12.65
CA ASP A 160 17.10 12.84 -13.70
C ASP A 160 15.89 12.51 -14.59
N GLN A 161 15.75 11.25 -14.98
CA GLN A 161 14.65 10.75 -15.82
C GLN A 161 13.33 10.84 -15.06
N ILE A 162 13.33 10.39 -13.80
CA ILE A 162 12.19 10.50 -12.89
C ILE A 162 11.79 11.97 -12.74
N THR A 163 12.76 12.85 -12.49
CA THR A 163 12.51 14.29 -12.32
C THR A 163 11.90 14.92 -13.57
N GLN A 164 12.35 14.53 -14.76
CA GLN A 164 11.77 14.99 -16.01
C GLN A 164 10.29 14.61 -16.13
N VAL A 165 9.94 13.38 -15.75
CA VAL A 165 8.56 12.89 -15.69
C VAL A 165 7.73 13.63 -14.66
N LEU A 166 8.24 13.80 -13.44
CA LEU A 166 7.56 14.57 -12.39
C LEU A 166 7.28 16.01 -12.83
N ARG A 167 8.19 16.65 -13.58
CA ARG A 167 7.97 17.99 -14.15
C ARG A 167 6.84 18.02 -15.17
N GLN A 168 6.72 16.99 -16.03
CA GLN A 168 5.58 16.85 -16.95
C GLN A 168 4.26 16.68 -16.18
N PHE A 169 4.30 16.04 -15.00
CA PHE A 169 3.13 15.94 -14.14
C PHE A 169 2.76 17.25 -13.48
N LYS A 170 3.73 18.10 -13.10
CA LYS A 170 3.47 19.41 -12.49
C LYS A 170 2.51 20.28 -13.32
N SER A 171 2.58 20.24 -14.66
CA SER A 171 1.67 20.98 -15.54
C SER A 171 0.23 20.45 -15.57
N LEU A 172 -0.01 19.23 -15.10
CA LEU A 172 -1.31 18.54 -15.12
C LEU A 172 -2.02 18.61 -13.75
N CYS A 173 -1.39 19.22 -12.74
CA CYS A 173 -1.78 19.15 -11.33
C CYS A 173 -2.48 20.40 -10.81
N SER A 174 -3.59 20.79 -11.45
CA SER A 174 -4.57 21.73 -10.88
C SER A 174 -5.73 21.05 -10.16
N ASN A 175 -5.74 19.71 -10.02
CA ASN A 175 -6.85 18.96 -9.46
C ASN A 175 -6.43 18.05 -8.30
N ARG A 176 -7.07 18.21 -7.13
CA ARG A 176 -6.87 17.39 -5.91
C ARG A 176 -7.14 15.89 -6.10
N ASN A 177 -7.79 15.48 -7.20
CA ASN A 177 -8.04 14.08 -7.55
C ASN A 177 -6.99 13.46 -8.50
N PHE A 178 -5.90 14.17 -8.80
CA PHE A 178 -4.88 13.72 -9.73
C PHE A 178 -4.20 12.41 -9.31
N LEU A 179 -3.87 12.23 -8.02
CA LEU A 179 -3.29 10.97 -7.52
C LEU A 179 -4.18 9.76 -7.84
N LYS A 180 -5.49 9.86 -7.62
CA LYS A 180 -6.44 8.78 -7.92
C LYS A 180 -6.55 8.48 -9.42
N LYS A 181 -6.44 9.51 -10.27
CA LYS A 181 -6.45 9.36 -11.74
C LYS A 181 -5.13 8.82 -12.27
N PHE A 182 -4.01 9.30 -11.73
CA PHE A 182 -2.67 8.91 -12.11
C PHE A 182 -2.43 7.43 -11.86
N THR A 183 -2.79 6.92 -10.67
CA THR A 183 -2.66 5.51 -10.35
C THR A 183 -3.53 4.60 -11.24
N ASN A 184 -4.54 5.15 -11.93
CA ASN A 184 -5.36 4.43 -12.91
C ASN A 184 -4.81 4.53 -14.34
N VAL A 185 -4.09 5.60 -14.69
CA VAL A 185 -3.55 5.86 -16.04
C VAL A 185 -2.16 5.22 -16.23
N ALA A 186 -1.39 5.12 -15.15
CA ALA A 186 0.02 4.82 -15.22
C ALA A 186 0.37 3.35 -15.55
N LEU A 187 -0.58 2.45 -15.40
CA LEU A 187 -0.31 1.03 -15.24
C LEU A 187 -1.53 0.28 -15.80
N LEU A 188 -1.56 -0.33 -17.00
CA LEU A 188 -0.74 -1.47 -17.42
C LEU A 188 -1.32 -2.03 -18.74
N ASP A 189 -0.86 -1.57 -19.90
CA ASP A 189 -1.15 -2.30 -21.16
C ASP A 189 0.09 -3.11 -21.63
N SER A 190 1.19 -3.06 -20.90
CA SER A 190 2.42 -3.82 -21.18
C SER A 190 2.47 -5.11 -20.38
N GLN A 191 3.13 -6.13 -20.95
CA GLN A 191 3.41 -7.39 -20.26
C GLN A 191 4.27 -7.09 -19.02
N LEU A 192 3.69 -7.27 -17.84
CA LEU A 192 4.41 -7.10 -16.59
C LEU A 192 5.58 -8.06 -16.48
N SER A 193 6.66 -7.56 -15.88
CA SER A 193 7.88 -8.28 -15.54
C SER A 193 8.43 -7.74 -14.22
N TRP A 194 9.33 -8.47 -13.54
CA TRP A 194 9.93 -7.98 -12.30
C TRP A 194 10.62 -6.61 -12.44
N PRO A 195 11.37 -6.32 -13.53
CA PRO A 195 11.89 -4.98 -13.77
C PRO A 195 10.80 -3.91 -13.91
N MET A 196 9.72 -4.23 -14.63
CA MET A 196 8.58 -3.33 -14.81
C MET A 196 7.87 -3.04 -13.48
N VAL A 197 7.66 -4.05 -12.64
CA VAL A 197 7.10 -3.90 -11.28
C VAL A 197 7.99 -2.99 -10.44
N THR A 198 9.31 -3.22 -10.45
CA THR A 198 10.28 -2.41 -9.70
C THR A 198 10.19 -0.93 -10.12
N SER A 199 10.27 -0.66 -11.43
CA SER A 199 10.20 0.69 -11.97
C SER A 199 8.87 1.37 -11.67
N SER A 200 7.77 0.62 -11.72
CA SER A 200 6.43 1.10 -11.39
C SER A 200 6.33 1.53 -9.93
N LEU A 201 6.85 0.72 -9.01
CA LEU A 201 6.88 1.04 -7.58
C LEU A 201 7.73 2.29 -7.30
N VAL A 202 8.90 2.43 -7.94
CA VAL A 202 9.73 3.64 -7.85
C VAL A 202 8.96 4.87 -8.33
N ILE A 203 8.37 4.82 -9.53
CA ILE A 203 7.63 5.95 -10.09
C ILE A 203 6.45 6.35 -9.19
N ILE A 204 5.68 5.37 -8.70
CA ILE A 204 4.58 5.60 -7.76
C ILE A 204 5.08 6.27 -6.49
N GLY A 205 6.16 5.74 -5.88
CA GLY A 205 6.75 6.32 -4.68
C GLY A 205 7.23 7.76 -4.90
N GLU A 206 7.94 8.01 -5.98
CA GLU A 206 8.43 9.35 -6.35
C GLU A 206 7.30 10.36 -6.56
N LEU A 207 6.17 9.91 -7.14
CA LEU A 207 5.00 10.74 -7.31
C LEU A 207 4.30 11.03 -6.00
N TYR A 208 4.14 10.02 -5.13
CA TYR A 208 3.66 10.26 -3.78
C TYR A 208 4.52 11.32 -3.11
N ALA A 209 5.85 11.14 -3.08
CA ALA A 209 6.79 12.10 -2.50
C ALA A 209 6.64 13.52 -3.09
N PHE A 210 6.53 13.62 -4.42
CA PHE A 210 6.39 14.90 -5.12
C PHE A 210 5.13 15.67 -4.70
N PHE A 211 4.01 14.97 -4.50
CA PHE A 211 2.74 15.59 -4.11
C PHE A 211 2.60 15.78 -2.59
N THR A 212 3.36 15.03 -1.81
CA THR A 212 3.31 15.04 -0.35
C THR A 212 4.33 15.95 0.32
N LEU A 213 5.21 16.57 -0.47
CA LEU A 213 6.33 17.43 -0.08
C LEU A 213 6.00 18.58 0.90
N HIS A 214 4.72 18.92 1.11
CA HIS A 214 4.28 20.03 1.95
C HIS A 214 3.67 19.65 3.31
N SER A 215 3.41 18.37 3.60
CA SER A 215 2.91 17.97 4.93
C SER A 215 4.00 17.22 5.68
N ARG A 216 4.67 17.93 6.60
CA ARG A 216 5.79 17.45 7.42
C ARG A 216 5.42 16.40 8.48
N SER A 217 4.18 15.94 8.55
CA SER A 217 3.72 14.93 9.51
C SER A 217 2.79 13.94 8.81
N PHE A 218 3.33 12.82 8.35
CA PHE A 218 2.51 11.72 7.86
C PHE A 218 2.31 10.71 8.97
N GLU A 219 1.05 10.38 9.24
CA GLU A 219 0.68 9.30 10.14
C GLU A 219 1.06 7.97 9.50
N GLU A 220 1.69 7.09 10.27
CA GLU A 220 2.03 5.73 9.85
C GLU A 220 0.79 4.98 9.34
N GLY A 221 0.93 4.30 8.20
CA GLY A 221 -0.16 3.59 7.53
C GLY A 221 -0.99 4.43 6.55
N SER A 222 -0.77 5.76 6.46
CA SER A 222 -1.49 6.63 5.51
C SER A 222 -1.26 6.21 4.05
N TYR A 223 -0.03 5.85 3.70
CA TYR A 223 0.32 5.43 2.34
C TYR A 223 -0.23 4.05 2.01
N VAL A 224 -0.14 3.09 2.94
CA VAL A 224 -0.79 1.78 2.79
C VAL A 224 -2.28 1.95 2.57
N TYR A 225 -2.93 2.82 3.35
CA TYR A 225 -4.35 3.12 3.21
C TYR A 225 -4.68 3.69 1.83
N TRP A 226 -3.93 4.69 1.35
CA TRP A 226 -4.20 5.32 0.05
C TRP A 226 -3.90 4.41 -1.13
N PHE A 227 -2.76 3.72 -1.09
CA PHE A 227 -2.29 2.91 -2.21
C PHE A 227 -3.11 1.63 -2.37
N SER A 228 -3.42 0.94 -1.28
CA SER A 228 -4.06 -0.39 -1.34
C SER A 228 -5.42 -0.41 -2.08
N LYS A 229 -6.14 0.72 -2.12
CA LYS A 229 -7.43 0.83 -2.82
C LYS A 229 -7.29 1.16 -4.32
N THR A 230 -6.08 1.39 -4.80
CA THR A 230 -5.86 1.83 -6.18
C THR A 230 -5.85 0.65 -7.15
N LYS A 231 -6.21 0.91 -8.42
CA LYS A 231 -6.14 -0.11 -9.46
C LYS A 231 -4.71 -0.59 -9.70
N ALA A 232 -3.71 0.30 -9.57
CA ALA A 232 -2.31 -0.11 -9.63
C ALA A 232 -1.93 -1.09 -8.52
N SER A 233 -2.35 -0.84 -7.27
CA SER A 233 -2.06 -1.75 -6.17
C SER A 233 -2.67 -3.12 -6.42
N GLU A 234 -3.90 -3.16 -6.94
CA GLU A 234 -4.54 -4.41 -7.36
C GLU A 234 -3.72 -5.11 -8.44
N LEU A 235 -3.45 -4.46 -9.57
CA LEU A 235 -2.80 -5.10 -10.71
C LEU A 235 -1.37 -5.54 -10.41
N LEU A 236 -0.58 -4.70 -9.73
CA LEU A 236 0.78 -5.06 -9.31
C LEU A 236 0.76 -6.23 -8.34
N SER A 237 -0.10 -6.19 -7.32
CA SER A 237 -0.14 -7.26 -6.32
C SER A 237 -0.67 -8.56 -6.89
N ASP A 238 -1.67 -8.51 -7.76
CA ASP A 238 -2.22 -9.71 -8.40
C ASP A 238 -1.18 -10.35 -9.33
N TRP A 239 -0.45 -9.55 -10.11
CA TRP A 239 0.64 -10.08 -10.93
C TRP A 239 1.77 -10.65 -10.08
N ILE A 240 2.20 -9.95 -9.01
CA ILE A 240 3.20 -10.47 -8.07
C ILE A 240 2.70 -11.80 -7.46
N PHE A 241 1.42 -11.90 -7.11
CA PHE A 241 0.81 -13.11 -6.55
C PHE A 241 0.89 -14.29 -7.53
N GLU A 242 0.48 -14.07 -8.78
CA GLU A 242 0.47 -15.07 -9.84
C GLU A 242 1.88 -15.54 -10.23
N ASN A 243 2.89 -14.69 -10.02
CA ASN A 243 4.29 -14.99 -10.33
C ASN A 243 5.11 -15.46 -9.12
N GLY A 244 4.47 -16.03 -8.09
CA GLY A 244 5.16 -16.66 -6.95
C GLY A 244 5.41 -15.75 -5.74
N GLY A 245 4.84 -14.55 -5.74
CA GLY A 245 4.80 -13.65 -4.60
C GLY A 245 6.12 -12.94 -4.30
N LEU A 246 6.20 -12.33 -3.12
CA LEU A 246 7.40 -11.61 -2.66
C LEU A 246 8.63 -12.49 -2.49
N LYS A 247 8.46 -13.82 -2.39
CA LYS A 247 9.57 -14.77 -2.32
C LYS A 247 10.34 -14.77 -3.64
N VAL A 248 9.66 -15.04 -4.74
CA VAL A 248 10.26 -15.04 -6.08
C VAL A 248 10.76 -13.66 -6.47
N TYR A 249 10.06 -12.60 -6.03
CA TYR A 249 10.57 -11.25 -6.23
C TYR A 249 11.93 -11.03 -5.54
N ARG A 250 12.12 -11.52 -4.32
CA ARG A 250 13.42 -11.46 -3.64
C ARG A 250 14.49 -12.29 -4.35
N GLU A 251 14.16 -13.50 -4.81
CA GLU A 251 15.09 -14.32 -5.60
C GLU A 251 15.57 -13.57 -6.85
N PHE A 252 14.67 -12.87 -7.55
CA PHE A 252 15.03 -11.97 -8.66
C PHE A 252 16.00 -10.85 -8.22
N ILE A 253 15.80 -10.26 -7.03
CA ILE A 253 16.70 -9.21 -6.51
C ILE A 253 18.09 -9.77 -6.23
N GLU A 254 18.16 -10.94 -5.58
CA GLU A 254 19.41 -11.62 -5.26
C GLU A 254 20.21 -11.97 -6.53
N GLU A 255 19.56 -12.55 -7.53
CA GLU A 255 20.18 -12.85 -8.84
C GLU A 255 20.75 -11.59 -9.51
N LYS A 256 20.02 -10.47 -9.42
CA LYS A 256 20.47 -9.19 -9.97
C LYS A 256 21.60 -8.56 -9.17
N GLN A 257 21.61 -8.70 -7.85
CA GLN A 257 22.73 -8.22 -7.01
C GLN A 257 24.01 -9.02 -7.28
N VAL A 258 23.92 -10.34 -7.44
CA VAL A 258 25.07 -11.20 -7.78
C VAL A 258 25.61 -10.90 -9.17
N ALA A 259 24.74 -10.61 -10.14
CA ALA A 259 25.15 -10.24 -11.50
C ALA A 259 25.84 -8.86 -11.58
N THR A 260 25.68 -8.01 -10.57
CA THR A 260 26.18 -6.62 -10.58
C THR A 260 27.24 -6.42 -9.51
N ILE A 261 28.42 -7.01 -9.74
CA ILE A 261 29.63 -6.94 -8.88
C ILE A 261 30.03 -5.48 -8.53
N SER A 262 29.51 -4.47 -9.24
CA SER A 262 29.82 -3.05 -9.04
C SER A 262 28.72 -2.21 -8.37
N GLY A 263 27.65 -2.80 -7.82
CA GLY A 263 26.61 -2.02 -7.12
C GLY A 263 25.79 -1.07 -8.00
N LEU A 264 25.77 -1.28 -9.32
CA LEU A 264 24.95 -0.54 -10.28
C LEU A 264 23.58 -1.23 -10.45
N VAL A 265 22.53 -0.49 -10.81
CA VAL A 265 21.24 -1.08 -11.18
C VAL A 265 21.36 -1.77 -12.56
N PRO A 266 20.86 -3.02 -12.70
CA PRO A 266 20.86 -3.74 -13.97
C PRO A 266 20.30 -2.93 -15.15
N SER A 267 20.93 -3.02 -16.33
CA SER A 267 20.50 -2.31 -17.54
C SER A 267 19.03 -2.52 -17.89
N SER A 268 18.49 -3.71 -17.64
CA SER A 268 17.07 -4.05 -17.85
C SER A 268 16.13 -3.20 -16.99
N LEU A 269 16.50 -2.86 -15.75
CA LEU A 269 15.69 -2.01 -14.87
C LEU A 269 15.67 -0.56 -15.38
N ARG A 270 16.82 -0.08 -15.85
CA ARG A 270 16.95 1.24 -16.48
C ARG A 270 16.11 1.33 -17.76
N GLU A 271 16.13 0.30 -18.60
CA GLU A 271 15.33 0.22 -19.82
C GLU A 271 13.83 0.18 -19.51
N SER A 272 13.39 -0.68 -18.58
CA SER A 272 11.99 -0.72 -18.15
C SER A 272 11.53 0.58 -17.51
N LEU A 273 12.42 1.29 -16.79
CA LEU A 273 12.08 2.61 -16.24
C LEU A 273 11.93 3.64 -17.36
N LYS A 274 12.82 3.67 -18.36
CA LYS A 274 12.68 4.53 -19.54
C LYS A 274 11.40 4.24 -20.32
N GLU A 275 11.06 2.98 -20.51
CA GLU A 275 9.83 2.56 -21.20
C GLU A 275 8.59 3.00 -20.43
N ASN A 276 8.54 2.78 -19.12
CA ASN A 276 7.49 3.30 -18.25
C ASN A 276 7.33 4.80 -18.37
N VAL A 277 8.44 5.52 -18.21
CA VAL A 277 8.50 6.97 -18.32
C VAL A 277 7.97 7.46 -19.67
N TYR A 278 8.35 6.79 -20.77
CA TYR A 278 7.90 7.11 -22.11
C TYR A 278 6.39 6.86 -22.31
N LEU A 279 5.90 5.68 -21.90
CA LEU A 279 4.48 5.32 -22.00
C LEU A 279 3.60 6.27 -21.17
N LEU A 280 4.09 6.67 -19.99
CA LEU A 280 3.44 7.68 -19.16
C LEU A 280 3.35 9.03 -19.87
N GLY A 281 4.44 9.50 -20.48
CA GLY A 281 4.45 10.75 -21.25
C GLY A 281 3.42 10.74 -22.40
N ILE A 282 3.34 9.64 -23.15
CA ILE A 282 2.38 9.50 -24.26
C ILE A 282 0.94 9.55 -23.76
N ARG A 283 0.58 8.72 -22.76
CA ARG A 283 -0.80 8.61 -22.28
C ARG A 283 -1.34 9.92 -21.74
N MET A 284 -0.47 10.76 -21.18
CA MET A 284 -0.83 12.08 -20.65
C MET A 284 -1.00 13.15 -21.74
N SER A 285 -0.45 12.93 -22.95
CA SER A 285 -0.62 13.83 -24.09
C SER A 285 -1.92 13.61 -24.85
N VAL A 286 -2.64 12.51 -24.58
CA VAL A 286 -3.94 12.21 -25.18
C VAL A 286 -5.04 12.91 -24.35
N PRO A 287 -5.83 13.83 -24.93
CA PRO A 287 -6.93 14.45 -24.21
C PRO A 287 -7.92 13.37 -23.77
N SER A 288 -8.27 13.35 -22.49
CA SER A 288 -9.37 12.50 -22.00
C SER A 288 -10.65 12.91 -22.73
N ARG A 289 -11.09 12.10 -23.69
CA ARG A 289 -12.44 12.18 -24.24
C ARG A 289 -13.40 11.80 -23.11
N ASN A 290 -14.03 12.82 -22.51
CA ASN A 290 -15.26 12.63 -21.75
C ASN A 290 -16.39 12.26 -22.70
#